data_AF-A0A1Y1ZPJ4-F1
#
_entry.id   AF-A0A1Y1ZPJ4-F1
#
_cell.length_a   1.000
_cell.length_b   1.000
_cell.length_c   1.000
_cell.angle_alpha   90.00
_cell.angle_beta   90.00
_cell.angle_gamma   90.00
#
_symmetry.space_group_name_H-M   'P 1'
#
loop_
_entity.id
_entity.type
_entity.pdbx_description
1 polymer ?
#
loop_
_entity_poly.entity_id
_entity_poly.type
_entity_poly.pdbx_seq_one_letter_code
_entity_poly.pdbx_strand_id
1 'polypeptide(L)'
;KALRPDEVLFKQQNAPVRYEENDYYFAHRLLPPDQKLPSSDLLKAIHAYISKFYERSEERENLKAFRSMDETALIALGILVEESAREVLGETGHLAFLE
;
A
#
# COMPACT_ATOMS: atom_id res chain seq x y z
N LYS A 1 11.16 -21.96 6.57
CA LYS A 1 10.20 -21.14 7.36
C LYS A 1 10.11 -19.77 6.67
N ALA A 2 8.92 -19.25 6.37
CA ALA A 2 8.79 -17.91 5.82
C ALA A 2 9.28 -16.89 6.85
N LEU A 3 10.12 -15.94 6.42
CA LEU A 3 10.58 -14.85 7.27
C LEU A 3 9.46 -13.80 7.37
N ARG A 4 9.33 -13.17 8.53
CA ARG A 4 8.47 -11.98 8.68
C ARG A 4 9.08 -10.81 7.89
N PRO A 5 8.30 -9.79 7.48
CA PRO A 5 8.83 -8.75 6.61
C PRO A 5 9.93 -7.91 7.28
N ASP A 6 9.90 -7.72 8.60
CA ASP A 6 11.00 -7.07 9.35
C ASP A 6 12.28 -7.91 9.30
N GLU A 7 12.16 -9.23 9.45
CA GLU A 7 13.30 -10.12 9.34
C GLU A 7 13.89 -10.15 7.93
N VAL A 8 13.06 -10.03 6.90
CA VAL A 8 13.55 -9.93 5.51
C VAL A 8 14.38 -8.66 5.35
N LEU A 9 13.86 -7.52 5.79
CA LEU A 9 14.55 -6.23 5.67
C LEU A 9 15.91 -6.22 6.39
N PHE A 10 15.95 -6.72 7.63
CA PHE A 10 17.16 -6.64 8.46
C PHE A 10 18.14 -7.81 8.30
N LYS A 11 17.77 -8.88 7.58
CA LYS A 11 18.69 -9.99 7.26
C LYS A 11 19.27 -9.90 5.84
N GLN A 12 18.92 -8.87 5.08
CA GLN A 12 19.49 -8.64 3.75
C GLN A 12 20.99 -8.27 3.82
N GLN A 13 21.72 -8.58 2.74
CA GLN A 13 23.11 -8.13 2.60
C GLN A 13 23.15 -6.60 2.60
N ASN A 14 24.02 -6.01 3.42
CA ASN A 14 24.10 -4.56 3.67
C ASN A 14 22.88 -3.95 4.38
N ALA A 15 22.06 -4.74 5.07
CA ALA A 15 21.04 -4.19 5.93
C ALA A 15 21.66 -3.28 7.02
N PRO A 16 21.08 -2.11 7.31
CA PRO A 16 21.56 -1.25 8.38
C PRO A 16 21.40 -1.95 9.75
N VAL A 17 22.26 -1.59 10.69
CA VAL A 17 22.18 -2.11 12.06
C VAL A 17 20.86 -1.66 12.68
N ARG A 18 20.05 -2.61 13.14
CA ARG A 18 18.78 -2.37 13.82
C ARG A 18 19.05 -2.08 15.30
N TYR A 19 18.53 -0.96 15.78
CA TYR A 19 18.49 -0.59 17.19
C TYR A 19 17.04 -0.56 17.64
N GLU A 20 16.74 -1.01 18.86
CA GLU A 20 15.36 -1.01 19.36
C GLU A 20 14.81 0.42 19.52
N GLU A 21 15.69 1.37 19.85
CA GLU A 21 15.36 2.77 20.11
C GLU A 21 14.98 3.55 18.84
N ASN A 22 15.58 3.18 17.70
CA ASN A 22 15.43 3.86 16.41
C ASN A 22 14.91 2.91 15.31
N ASP A 23 14.09 1.93 15.69
CA ASP A 23 13.55 0.96 14.74
C ASP A 23 12.56 1.60 13.76
N TYR A 24 13.03 1.89 12.55
CA TYR A 24 12.25 2.54 11.51
C TYR A 24 11.24 1.60 10.82
N TYR A 25 11.29 0.29 11.05
CA TYR A 25 10.32 -0.64 10.44
C TYR A 25 8.89 -0.37 10.93
N PHE A 26 8.74 0.04 12.19
CA PHE A 26 7.45 0.40 12.79
C PHE A 26 7.16 1.91 12.76
N ALA A 27 7.81 2.67 11.87
CA ALA A 27 7.63 4.13 11.77
C ALA A 27 6.17 4.57 11.59
N HIS A 28 5.31 3.74 10.97
CA HIS A 28 3.88 4.02 10.84
C HIS A 28 3.15 4.23 12.18
N ARG A 29 3.66 3.69 13.29
CA ARG A 29 3.06 3.86 14.63
C ARG A 29 3.29 5.25 15.21
N LEU A 30 4.26 5.98 14.66
CA LEU A 30 4.63 7.32 15.09
C LEU A 30 3.95 8.40 14.23
N LEU A 31 3.09 8.01 13.29
CA LEU A 31 2.38 8.96 12.44
C LEU A 31 1.43 9.83 13.29
N PRO A 32 1.39 11.15 13.03
CA PRO A 32 0.41 12.03 13.62
C PRO A 32 -1.04 11.56 13.35
N PRO A 33 -2.01 11.84 14.24
CA PRO A 33 -3.40 11.42 14.07
C PRO A 33 -4.08 11.93 12.78
N ASP A 34 -3.62 13.06 12.26
CA ASP A 34 -4.04 13.70 11.02
C ASP A 34 -3.40 13.06 9.76
N GLN A 35 -2.36 12.25 9.92
CA GLN A 35 -1.70 11.53 8.84
C GLN A 35 -2.09 10.05 8.85
N LYS A 36 -3.20 9.72 8.18
CA LYS A 36 -3.69 8.35 8.06
C LYS A 36 -3.17 7.68 6.80
N LEU A 37 -2.74 6.42 6.95
CA LEU A 37 -2.43 5.56 5.81
C LEU A 37 -3.71 4.88 5.28
N PRO A 38 -3.76 4.56 3.98
CA PRO A 38 -4.87 3.80 3.42
C PRO A 38 -5.05 2.43 4.08
N SER A 39 -6.27 1.90 3.98
CA SER A 39 -6.59 0.56 4.46
C SER A 39 -5.69 -0.50 3.83
N SER A 40 -5.10 -1.37 4.66
CA SER A 40 -4.26 -2.48 4.18
C SER A 40 -5.03 -3.43 3.25
N ASP A 41 -6.32 -3.66 3.51
CA ASP A 41 -7.12 -4.55 2.68
C ASP A 41 -7.47 -3.92 1.34
N LEU A 42 -7.67 -2.59 1.30
CA LEU A 42 -7.79 -1.85 0.05
C LEU A 42 -6.51 -1.96 -0.78
N LEU A 43 -5.35 -1.71 -0.17
CA LEU A 43 -4.06 -1.80 -0.87
C LEU A 43 -3.80 -3.21 -1.41
N LYS A 44 -4.13 -4.27 -0.65
CA LYS A 44 -4.05 -5.66 -1.14
C LYS A 44 -4.98 -5.90 -2.32
N ALA A 45 -6.21 -5.39 -2.27
CA ALA A 45 -7.18 -5.56 -3.35
C ALA A 45 -6.72 -4.84 -4.63
N ILE A 46 -6.26 -3.59 -4.52
CA ILE A 46 -5.68 -2.82 -5.62
C ILE A 46 -4.47 -3.56 -6.21
N HIS A 47 -3.52 -3.96 -5.36
CA HIS A 47 -2.32 -4.68 -5.81
C HIS A 47 -2.67 -5.98 -6.52
N ALA A 48 -3.59 -6.78 -5.98
CA ALA A 48 -4.03 -8.03 -6.59
C ALA A 48 -4.74 -7.79 -7.93
N TYR A 49 -5.56 -6.74 -8.03
CA TYR A 49 -6.22 -6.35 -9.26
C TYR A 49 -5.21 -5.95 -10.34
N ILE A 50 -4.30 -5.02 -10.01
CA ILE A 50 -3.27 -4.52 -10.94
C ILE A 50 -2.36 -5.66 -11.41
N SER A 51 -1.92 -6.53 -10.48
CA SER A 51 -1.09 -7.70 -10.82
C SER A 51 -1.79 -8.60 -11.84
N LYS A 52 -3.06 -8.93 -11.61
CA LYS A 52 -3.85 -9.76 -12.54
C LYS A 52 -4.14 -9.05 -13.86
N PHE A 53 -4.34 -7.73 -13.83
CA PHE A 53 -4.59 -6.93 -15.02
C PHE A 53 -3.38 -6.97 -15.95
N TYR A 54 -2.18 -6.73 -15.41
CA TYR A 54 -0.95 -6.73 -16.20
C TYR A 54 -0.41 -8.12 -16.53
N GLU A 55 -0.69 -9.15 -15.72
CA GLU A 55 -0.37 -10.55 -16.06
C GLU A 55 -1.00 -11.00 -17.39
N ARG A 56 -2.19 -10.47 -17.71
CA ARG A 56 -2.94 -10.82 -18.93
C ARG A 56 -2.44 -10.09 -20.18
N SER A 57 -1.48 -9.18 -20.04
CA SER A 57 -1.04 -8.31 -21.12
C SER A 57 0.40 -8.58 -21.51
N GLU A 58 0.61 -9.07 -22.74
CA GLU A 58 1.94 -9.42 -23.26
C GLU A 58 2.70 -8.22 -23.87
N GLU A 59 2.11 -7.02 -23.87
CA GLU A 59 2.74 -5.84 -24.47
C GLU A 59 3.86 -5.28 -23.58
N ARG A 60 4.99 -4.93 -24.20
CA ARG A 60 6.16 -4.37 -23.49
C ARG A 60 5.87 -3.08 -22.71
N GLU A 61 4.91 -2.27 -23.12
CA GLU A 61 4.53 -1.05 -22.40
C GLU A 61 3.83 -1.37 -21.08
N ASN A 62 3.05 -2.45 -21.06
CA ASN A 62 2.34 -2.94 -19.89
C ASN A 62 3.30 -3.48 -18.82
N LEU A 63 4.44 -4.06 -19.22
CA LEU A 63 5.50 -4.42 -18.29
C LEU A 63 6.16 -3.20 -17.62
N LYS A 64 6.30 -2.08 -18.33
CA LYS A 64 6.83 -0.84 -17.74
C LYS A 64 5.84 -0.24 -16.75
N ALA A 65 4.56 -0.20 -17.11
CA ALA A 65 3.50 0.29 -16.23
C ALA A 65 3.38 -0.58 -14.96
N PHE A 66 3.42 -1.90 -15.09
CA PHE A 66 3.44 -2.81 -13.95
C PHE A 66 4.63 -2.55 -13.01
N ARG A 67 5.84 -2.37 -13.56
CA ARG A 67 7.04 -2.04 -12.77
C ARG A 67 7.01 -0.67 -12.10
N SER A 68 6.17 0.25 -12.60
CA SER A 68 5.98 1.56 -11.97
C SER A 68 5.08 1.52 -10.74
N MET A 69 4.37 0.40 -10.52
CA MET A 69 3.54 0.19 -9.34
C MET A 69 4.37 -0.34 -8.17
N ASP A 70 5.23 0.52 -7.63
CA ASP A 70 5.99 0.25 -6.41
C ASP A 70 5.17 0.54 -5.15
N GLU A 71 5.78 0.34 -3.97
CA GLU A 71 5.12 0.56 -2.68
C GLU A 71 4.61 2.01 -2.53
N THR A 72 5.35 2.97 -3.06
CA THR A 72 5.01 4.41 -2.97
C THR A 72 3.84 4.74 -3.87
N ALA A 73 3.86 4.26 -5.12
CA ALA A 73 2.78 4.40 -6.08
C ALA A 73 1.49 3.74 -5.58
N LEU A 74 1.60 2.55 -4.97
CA LEU A 74 0.46 1.83 -4.41
C LEU A 74 -0.18 2.60 -3.24
N ILE A 75 0.63 3.18 -2.34
CA ILE A 75 0.12 4.03 -1.25
C ILE A 75 -0.56 5.27 -1.82
N ALA A 76 0.08 5.97 -2.76
CA ALA A 76 -0.49 7.17 -3.37
C ALA A 76 -1.83 6.89 -4.06
N LEU A 77 -1.91 5.78 -4.80
CA LEU A 77 -3.15 5.34 -5.44
C LEU A 77 -4.23 4.99 -4.40
N GLY A 78 -3.87 4.32 -3.30
CA GLY A 78 -4.78 4.03 -2.20
C GLY A 78 -5.38 5.30 -1.59
N ILE A 79 -4.55 6.33 -1.36
CA ILE A 79 -5.02 7.64 -0.88
C ILE A 79 -6.02 8.24 -1.86
N LEU A 80 -5.68 8.28 -3.16
CA LEU A 80 -6.57 8.84 -4.18
C LEU A 80 -7.92 8.11 -4.21
N VAL A 81 -7.92 6.79 -4.13
CA VAL A 81 -9.17 5.99 -4.13
C VAL A 81 -10.01 6.28 -2.89
N GLU A 82 -9.41 6.34 -1.71
CA GLU A 82 -10.15 6.64 -0.47
C GLU A 82 -10.70 8.08 -0.46
N GLU A 83 -9.92 9.07 -0.91
CA GLU A 83 -10.36 10.46 -0.97
C GLU A 83 -11.44 10.66 -2.04
N SER A 84 -11.29 10.07 -3.23
CA SER A 84 -12.33 10.10 -4.27
C SER A 84 -13.61 9.41 -3.81
N ALA A 85 -13.51 8.27 -3.11
CA ALA A 85 -14.69 7.61 -2.54
C ALA A 85 -15.37 8.50 -1.50
N ARG A 86 -14.61 9.18 -0.63
CA ARG A 86 -15.15 10.12 0.35
C ARG A 86 -15.83 11.32 -0.30
N GLU A 87 -15.24 11.85 -1.37
CA GLU A 87 -15.81 12.96 -2.14
C GLU A 87 -17.12 12.55 -2.83
N VAL A 88 -17.15 11.39 -3.50
CA VAL A 88 -18.32 10.90 -4.24
C VAL A 88 -19.46 10.49 -3.30
N LEU A 89 -19.15 9.84 -2.19
CA LEU A 89 -20.13 9.41 -1.20
C LEU A 89 -20.61 10.59 -0.32
N GLY A 90 -19.80 11.64 -0.16
CA GLY A 90 -20.06 12.73 0.77
C GLY A 90 -20.07 12.26 2.23
N GLU A 91 -20.37 13.17 3.17
CA GLU A 91 -20.38 12.87 4.61
C GLU A 91 -21.41 11.79 4.99
N THR A 92 -22.53 11.71 4.27
CA THR A 92 -23.64 10.79 4.55
C THR A 92 -23.68 9.55 3.66
N GLY A 93 -22.73 9.35 2.73
CA GLY A 93 -22.82 8.24 1.78
C GLY A 93 -22.67 6.85 2.38
N HIS A 94 -22.18 6.75 3.62
CA HIS A 94 -22.25 5.50 4.38
C HIS A 94 -23.70 5.02 4.62
N LEU A 95 -24.69 5.94 4.59
CA LEU A 95 -26.11 5.60 4.75
C LEU A 95 -26.68 4.87 3.53
N ALA A 96 -26.06 5.01 2.34
CA ALA A 96 -26.51 4.34 1.13
C ALA A 96 -26.26 2.81 1.14
N PHE A 97 -25.48 2.31 2.10
CA PHE A 97 -25.15 0.89 2.25
C PHE A 97 -25.85 0.23 3.46
N LEU A 98 -26.81 0.91 4.09
CA LEU A 98 -27.58 0.41 5.25
C LEU A 98 -28.95 -0.20 4.87
N GLU A 99 -29.30 -0.24 3.59
CA GLU A 99 -30.48 -0.95 3.06
C GLU A 99 -30.21 -2.43 2.80
#